data_AF-A0A0H1HZA3-F1
#
_entry.id   AF-A0A0H1HZA3-F1
#
_cell.length_a   1.000
_cell.length_b   1.000
_cell.length_c   1.000
_cell.angle_alpha   90.00
_cell.angle_beta   90.00
_cell.angle_gamma   90.00
#
_symmetry.space_group_name_H-M   'P 1'
#
loop_
_entity.id
_entity.type
_entity.pdbx_description
1 polymer ?
#
loop_
_entity_poly.entity_id
_entity_poly.type
_entity_poly.pdbx_seq_one_letter_code
_entity_poly.pdbx_strand_id
1 'polypeptide(L)'
;MSGYQGMAVAPIIKGKVDYNSVAVISAATDSSNYKDLIGAVSSAQPHQSSTQLKSADKFLKDVQSHDKWTVTQLSGYSQSAYMLKLGAQYHIPTTVFNGWFRYSTLNEDEKNSWLSILNIL
;
A
#
# COMPACT_ATOMS: atom_id res chain seq x y z
N MET A 1 -11.65 -16.12 -2.16
CA MET A 1 -10.27 -15.62 -2.38
C MET A 1 -10.38 -14.24 -3.02
N SER A 2 -9.82 -13.21 -2.40
CA SER A 2 -9.70 -11.90 -3.05
C SER A 2 -8.65 -12.01 -4.15
N GLY A 3 -8.93 -11.59 -5.38
CA GLY A 3 -7.95 -11.55 -6.48
C GLY A 3 -6.83 -10.52 -6.28
N TYR A 4 -6.32 -10.38 -5.06
CA TYR A 4 -5.23 -9.48 -4.70
C TYR A 4 -3.94 -9.94 -5.38
N GLN A 5 -3.23 -8.98 -5.94
CA GLN A 5 -1.93 -9.17 -6.57
C GLN A 5 -0.95 -8.17 -5.96
N GLY A 6 0.10 -8.69 -5.35
CA GLY A 6 1.18 -7.90 -4.73
C GLY A 6 2.54 -8.46 -5.12
N MET A 7 3.54 -7.60 -5.13
CA MET A 7 4.93 -7.95 -5.43
C MET A 7 5.85 -7.33 -4.38
N ALA A 8 6.78 -8.14 -3.87
CA ALA A 8 7.90 -7.67 -3.06
C ALA A 8 9.17 -7.75 -3.91
N VAL A 9 9.92 -6.65 -4.00
CA VAL A 9 11.12 -6.55 -4.84
C VAL A 9 12.27 -5.98 -4.02
N ALA A 10 13.43 -6.62 -4.13
CA ALA A 10 14.69 -6.12 -3.58
C ALA A 10 15.63 -5.74 -4.73
N PRO A 11 16.35 -4.62 -4.64
CA PRO A 11 17.33 -4.25 -5.67
C PRO A 11 18.55 -5.16 -5.62
N ILE A 12 19.27 -5.21 -6.75
CA ILE A 12 20.59 -5.85 -6.83
C ILE A 12 21.65 -4.76 -6.86
N ILE A 13 22.52 -4.73 -5.86
CA ILE A 13 23.61 -3.79 -5.72
C ILE A 13 24.93 -4.56 -5.88
N LYS A 14 25.70 -4.24 -6.92
CA LYS A 14 27.00 -4.88 -7.22
C LYS A 14 26.92 -6.42 -7.24
N GLY A 15 25.87 -6.96 -7.86
CA GLY A 15 25.66 -8.41 -8.00
C GLY A 15 25.13 -9.12 -6.75
N LYS A 16 24.79 -8.38 -5.68
CA LYS A 16 24.18 -8.93 -4.47
C LYS A 16 22.79 -8.34 -4.27
N VAL A 17 21.83 -9.18 -3.89
CA VAL A 17 20.49 -8.71 -3.52
C VAL A 17 20.58 -7.95 -2.20
N ASP A 18 20.01 -6.75 -2.15
CA ASP A 18 19.88 -5.97 -0.93
C ASP A 18 18.52 -6.17 -0.29
N TYR A 19 18.43 -7.18 0.58
CA TYR A 19 17.21 -7.48 1.33
C TYR A 19 16.87 -6.43 2.40
N ASN A 20 17.75 -5.44 2.67
CA ASN A 20 17.44 -4.34 3.58
C ASN A 20 16.61 -3.23 2.90
N SER A 21 16.37 -3.35 1.59
CA SER A 21 15.67 -2.32 0.79
C SER A 21 14.54 -2.95 -0.02
N VAL A 22 13.59 -3.62 0.63
CA VAL A 22 12.44 -4.24 -0.04
C VAL A 22 11.35 -3.21 -0.30
N ALA A 23 10.90 -3.13 -1.54
CA ALA A 23 9.70 -2.39 -1.93
C ALA A 23 8.52 -3.36 -2.10
N VAL A 24 7.35 -2.99 -1.58
CA VAL A 24 6.10 -3.75 -1.76
C VAL A 24 5.13 -2.95 -2.61
N ILE A 25 4.68 -3.54 -3.72
CA ILE A 25 3.81 -2.91 -4.70
C ILE A 25 2.52 -3.72 -4.85
N SER A 26 1.37 -3.07 -4.73
CA SER A 26 0.06 -3.69 -4.97
C SER A 26 -0.50 -3.29 -6.33
N ALA A 27 -0.98 -4.26 -7.10
CA ALA A 27 -1.65 -3.99 -8.36
C ALA A 27 -3.08 -3.47 -8.14
N ALA A 28 -3.58 -2.67 -9.09
CA ALA A 28 -5.00 -2.33 -9.16
C ALA A 28 -5.80 -3.56 -9.65
N THR A 29 -7.10 -3.61 -9.35
CA THR A 29 -7.94 -4.68 -9.90
C THR A 29 -8.23 -4.46 -11.38
N ASP A 30 -8.12 -5.55 -12.15
CA ASP A 30 -8.54 -5.61 -13.54
C ASP A 30 -10.08 -5.46 -13.66
N SER A 31 -10.55 -4.57 -14.53
CA SER A 31 -11.89 -3.99 -14.39
C SER A 31 -12.88 -4.39 -15.47
N SER A 32 -13.93 -5.10 -15.06
CA SER A 32 -15.29 -4.90 -15.60
C SER A 32 -16.12 -3.91 -14.77
N ASN A 33 -15.74 -3.62 -13.50
CA ASN A 33 -16.54 -2.83 -12.54
C ASN A 33 -15.88 -1.52 -12.04
N TYR A 34 -15.07 -0.86 -12.88
CA TYR A 34 -14.35 0.38 -12.50
C TYR A 34 -15.28 1.51 -12.03
N LYS A 35 -16.51 1.62 -12.58
CA LYS A 35 -17.46 2.69 -12.27
C LYS A 35 -18.19 2.50 -10.93
N ASP A 36 -18.59 1.28 -10.60
CA ASP A 36 -19.30 0.98 -9.34
C ASP A 36 -18.40 1.19 -8.12
N LEU A 37 -17.11 0.92 -8.28
CA LEU A 37 -16.12 1.07 -7.25
C LEU A 37 -15.80 2.56 -6.93
N ILE A 38 -15.83 3.43 -7.93
CA ILE A 38 -15.73 4.90 -7.72
C ILE A 38 -16.94 5.39 -6.93
N GLY A 39 -18.15 4.93 -7.30
CA GLY A 39 -19.37 5.19 -6.54
C GLY A 39 -19.18 4.79 -5.07
N ALA A 40 -18.83 3.52 -4.81
CA ALA A 40 -18.65 2.96 -3.47
C ALA A 40 -17.57 3.63 -2.59
N VAL A 41 -16.48 4.14 -3.17
CA VAL A 41 -15.44 4.89 -2.44
C VAL A 41 -15.91 6.31 -2.09
N SER A 42 -16.67 6.95 -2.99
CA SER A 42 -17.28 8.26 -2.73
C SER A 42 -18.53 8.20 -1.84
N SER A 43 -19.21 7.06 -1.81
CA SER A 43 -20.39 6.80 -0.98
C SER A 43 -20.21 5.51 -0.15
N ALA A 44 -19.62 5.66 1.03
CA ALA A 44 -19.88 4.81 2.21
C ALA A 44 -19.91 3.28 2.00
N GLN A 45 -19.12 2.70 1.09
CA GLN A 45 -19.05 1.25 0.86
C GLN A 45 -17.62 0.73 1.05
N PRO A 46 -17.16 0.60 2.31
CA PRO A 46 -15.81 0.19 2.67
C PRO A 46 -15.46 -1.26 2.26
N HIS A 47 -16.40 -2.10 1.84
CA HIS A 47 -16.19 -3.55 1.77
C HIS A 47 -15.19 -4.03 0.69
N GLN A 48 -15.19 -3.47 -0.52
CA GLN A 48 -14.27 -3.91 -1.59
C GLN A 48 -12.85 -3.38 -1.40
N SER A 49 -12.70 -2.10 -1.03
CA SER A 49 -11.41 -1.55 -0.59
C SER A 49 -10.93 -2.24 0.69
N SER A 50 -11.81 -2.61 1.62
CA SER A 50 -11.40 -3.31 2.86
C SER A 50 -10.90 -4.72 2.60
N THR A 51 -11.47 -5.44 1.63
CA THR A 51 -11.06 -6.82 1.38
C THR A 51 -9.68 -6.85 0.72
N GLN A 52 -9.42 -5.96 -0.24
CA GLN A 52 -8.07 -5.84 -0.81
C GLN A 52 -7.07 -5.22 0.15
N LEU A 53 -7.48 -4.22 0.94
CA LEU A 53 -6.62 -3.67 2.00
C LEU A 53 -6.24 -4.73 3.04
N LYS A 54 -7.19 -5.58 3.47
CA LYS A 54 -6.91 -6.70 4.38
C LYS A 54 -5.95 -7.72 3.77
N SER A 55 -6.12 -8.03 2.48
CA SER A 55 -5.21 -8.94 1.78
C SER A 55 -3.82 -8.33 1.57
N ALA A 56 -3.74 -7.03 1.30
CA ALA A 56 -2.49 -6.28 1.22
C ALA A 56 -1.78 -6.20 2.58
N ASP A 57 -2.53 -5.96 3.67
CA ASP A 57 -2.02 -5.98 5.05
C ASP A 57 -1.44 -7.36 5.40
N LYS A 58 -2.17 -8.44 5.07
CA LYS A 58 -1.68 -9.81 5.28
C LYS A 58 -0.41 -10.06 4.47
N PHE A 59 -0.39 -9.71 3.19
CA PHE A 59 0.78 -9.87 2.35
C PHE A 59 1.99 -9.09 2.88
N LEU A 60 1.79 -7.84 3.32
CA LEU A 60 2.85 -7.02 3.90
C LEU A 60 3.41 -7.66 5.18
N LYS A 61 2.54 -8.17 6.06
CA LYS A 61 2.98 -8.92 7.25
C LYS A 61 3.77 -10.16 6.89
N ASP A 62 3.32 -10.93 5.90
CA ASP A 62 4.03 -12.13 5.45
C ASP A 62 5.43 -11.76 4.93
N VAL A 63 5.57 -10.66 4.17
CA VAL A 63 6.87 -10.13 3.71
C VAL A 63 7.75 -9.65 4.87
N GLN A 64 7.18 -8.90 5.82
CA GLN A 64 7.89 -8.41 7.01
C GLN A 64 8.26 -9.52 8.01
N SER A 65 7.58 -10.66 7.96
CA SER A 65 7.89 -11.82 8.81
C SER A 65 9.21 -12.50 8.44
N HIS A 66 9.79 -12.18 7.28
CA HIS A 66 11.13 -12.64 6.92
C HIS A 66 12.19 -11.83 7.67
N ASP A 67 12.83 -12.43 8.67
CA ASP A 67 13.83 -11.80 9.57
C ASP A 67 14.99 -11.06 8.86
N LYS A 68 15.26 -11.38 7.60
CA LYS A 68 16.34 -10.79 6.81
C LYS A 68 15.88 -9.67 5.88
N TRP A 69 14.58 -9.38 5.84
CA TRP A 69 13.98 -8.46 4.89
C TRP A 69 13.53 -7.20 5.62
N THR A 70 13.86 -6.04 5.06
CA THR A 70 13.37 -4.75 5.57
C THR A 70 12.57 -4.07 4.48
N VAL A 71 11.27 -3.92 4.72
CA VAL A 71 10.38 -3.19 3.82
C VAL A 71 10.58 -1.70 4.05
N THR A 72 11.09 -1.00 3.04
CA THR A 72 11.45 0.42 3.12
C THR A 72 10.54 1.30 2.26
N GLN A 73 9.76 0.70 1.36
CA GLN A 73 8.90 1.44 0.45
C GLN A 73 7.62 0.66 0.18
N LEU A 74 6.47 1.34 0.17
CA LEU A 74 5.24 0.82 -0.42
C LEU A 74 4.84 1.61 -1.67
N SER A 75 4.14 0.96 -2.59
CA SER A 75 3.57 1.62 -3.76
C SER A 75 2.31 0.95 -4.30
N GLY A 76 1.59 1.68 -5.16
CA GLY A 76 0.37 1.24 -5.81
C GLY A 76 -0.09 2.23 -6.88
N TYR A 77 -1.05 1.83 -7.69
CA TYR A 77 -1.65 2.62 -8.77
C TYR A 77 -3.18 2.54 -8.70
N SER A 78 -3.87 3.64 -9.01
CA SER A 78 -5.34 3.66 -9.12
C SER A 78 -6.04 3.18 -7.84
N GLN A 79 -6.80 2.08 -7.87
CA GLN A 79 -7.49 1.53 -6.70
C GLN A 79 -6.52 1.10 -5.58
N SER A 80 -5.31 0.62 -5.90
CA SER A 80 -4.37 0.15 -4.87
C SER A 80 -3.70 1.27 -4.08
N ALA A 81 -4.15 2.52 -4.27
CA ALA A 81 -3.75 3.65 -3.44
C ALA A 81 -4.12 3.49 -1.95
N TYR A 82 -4.93 2.49 -1.57
CA TYR A 82 -5.11 2.09 -0.17
C TYR A 82 -3.77 1.73 0.52
N MET A 83 -2.70 1.48 -0.22
CA MET A 83 -1.34 1.34 0.30
C MET A 83 -0.90 2.56 1.13
N LEU A 84 -1.49 3.74 0.89
CA LEU A 84 -1.26 4.89 1.76
C LEU A 84 -1.64 4.62 3.23
N LYS A 85 -2.72 3.88 3.47
CA LYS A 85 -3.14 3.53 4.84
C LYS A 85 -2.15 2.59 5.51
N LEU A 86 -1.64 1.61 4.77
CA LEU A 86 -0.61 0.70 5.29
C LEU A 86 0.70 1.45 5.54
N GLY A 87 1.09 2.39 4.67
CA GLY A 87 2.24 3.26 4.89
C GLY A 87 2.13 4.03 6.20
N ALA A 88 0.96 4.59 6.49
CA ALA A 88 0.67 5.24 7.77
C ALA A 88 0.75 4.27 8.95
N GLN A 89 0.11 3.11 8.85
CA GLN A 89 0.02 2.14 9.93
C GLN A 89 1.39 1.56 10.32
N TYR A 90 2.22 1.26 9.32
CA TYR A 90 3.52 0.61 9.52
C TYR A 90 4.70 1.59 9.53
N HIS A 91 4.44 2.89 9.40
CA HIS A 91 5.48 3.93 9.31
C HIS A 91 6.48 3.67 8.17
N ILE A 92 5.96 3.27 7.00
CA ILE A 92 6.78 2.99 5.81
C ILE A 92 6.55 4.06 4.74
N PRO A 93 7.61 4.70 4.22
CA PRO A 93 7.54 5.58 3.05
C PRO A 93 6.69 4.97 1.94
N THR A 94 5.69 5.70 1.49
CA THR A 94 4.76 5.17 0.48
C THR A 94 4.54 6.18 -0.64
N THR A 95 4.43 5.70 -1.86
CA THR A 95 4.19 6.56 -3.04
C THR A 95 3.18 5.87 -3.92
N VAL A 96 2.06 6.53 -4.20
CA VAL A 96 0.99 5.98 -5.03
C VAL A 96 0.73 6.88 -6.23
N PHE A 97 0.37 6.26 -7.36
CA PHE A 97 0.20 6.97 -8.63
C PHE A 97 -1.26 6.96 -9.07
N ASN A 98 -1.76 8.13 -9.49
CA ASN A 98 -3.13 8.32 -9.98
C ASN A 98 -4.20 7.66 -9.07
N GLY A 99 -3.97 7.74 -7.76
CA GLY A 99 -4.74 7.05 -6.75
C GLY A 99 -6.09 7.70 -6.46
N TRP A 100 -7.12 6.88 -6.25
CA TRP A 100 -8.39 7.38 -5.74
C TRP A 100 -8.30 7.74 -4.25
N PHE A 101 -7.45 7.04 -3.51
CA PHE A 101 -7.07 7.41 -2.16
C PHE A 101 -5.97 8.48 -2.22
N ARG A 102 -6.20 9.58 -1.51
CA ARG A 102 -5.28 10.72 -1.39
C ARG A 102 -4.97 10.94 0.08
N TYR A 103 -3.94 11.74 0.38
CA TYR A 103 -3.62 12.14 1.76
C TYR A 103 -4.85 12.67 2.54
N SER A 104 -5.77 13.38 1.86
CA SER A 104 -7.01 13.87 2.46
C SER A 104 -7.96 12.78 2.98
N THR A 105 -7.82 11.54 2.52
CA THR A 105 -8.65 10.38 2.91
C THR A 105 -8.17 9.67 4.18
N LEU A 106 -7.00 10.09 4.70
CA LEU A 106 -6.44 9.60 5.95
C LEU A 106 -7.11 10.29 7.14
N ASN A 107 -7.26 9.58 8.25
CA ASN A 107 -7.64 10.17 9.53
C ASN A 107 -6.46 10.96 10.15
N GLU A 108 -6.69 11.67 11.25
CA GLU A 108 -5.64 12.53 11.85
C GLU A 108 -4.41 11.75 12.32
N ASP A 109 -4.59 10.59 12.94
CA ASP A 109 -3.48 9.75 13.40
C ASP A 109 -2.64 9.23 12.21
N GLU A 110 -3.32 8.76 11.15
CA GLU A 110 -2.69 8.33 9.91
C GLU A 110 -1.91 9.49 9.28
N LYS A 111 -2.48 10.70 9.24
CA LYS A 111 -1.81 11.90 8.72
C LYS A 111 -0.57 12.28 9.51
N ASN A 112 -0.64 12.22 10.83
CA ASN A 112 0.48 12.54 11.72
C ASN A 112 1.62 11.53 11.54
N SER A 113 1.29 10.23 11.47
CA SER A 113 2.25 9.19 11.11
C SER A 113 2.90 9.48 9.75
N TRP A 114 2.10 9.85 8.75
CA TRP A 114 2.63 10.21 7.43
C TRP A 114 3.61 11.38 7.43
N LEU A 115 3.34 12.40 8.22
CA LEU A 115 4.22 13.57 8.32
C LEU A 115 5.53 13.23 9.05
N SER A 116 5.51 12.33 10.03
CA SER A 116 6.73 11.86 10.70
C SER A 116 7.62 11.05 9.77
N ILE A 117 7.05 10.23 8.89
CA ILE A 117 7.79 9.49 7.85
C ILE A 117 8.55 10.46 6.92
N LEU A 118 7.96 11.62 6.62
CA LEU A 118 8.54 12.62 5.72
C LEU A 118 9.54 13.57 6.43
N ASN A 119 9.76 13.42 7.74
CA ASN A 119 10.53 14.36 8.58
C ASN A 119 10.02 15.81 8.49
N ILE A 120 8.70 16.00 8.38
CA ILE A 120 8.06 17.33 8.31
C ILE A 120 7.51 17.79 9.68
N LEU A 121 7.60 16.93 10.70
CA LEU A 121 7.29 17.21 12.11
C LEU A 121 8.45 16.72 12.98
#